data_AF-A0A8T4TM28-F1
#
_entry.id   AF-A0A8T4TM28-F1
#
_cell.length_a   1.000
_cell.length_b   1.000
_cell.length_c   1.000
_cell.angle_alpha   90.00
_cell.angle_beta   90.00
_cell.angle_gamma   90.00
#
_symmetry.space_group_name_H-M   'P 1'
#
loop_
_entity.id
_entity.type
_entity.pdbx_description
1 polymer ?
#
loop_
_entity_poly.entity_id
_entity_poly.type
_entity_poly.pdbx_seq_one_letter_code
_entity_poly.pdbx_strand_id
1 'polypeptide(L)'
;MLGGNKMSIDGAISMEPVKEKLRNLREHMPDQQDVIYDFGAHLADRLNPELVPQGFNMAAELALYNLQKGVDGFSGQPIRSRLVGYPSMIYGLLRMQVPQIAEAVCPEDFAKGVKDFYEQVNAKMRE
;
A
#
# COMPACT_ATOMS: atom_id res chain seq x y z
N MET A 1 35.45 6.68 10.48
CA MET A 1 34.61 5.58 9.96
C MET A 1 33.17 5.94 10.25
N LEU A 2 32.41 6.32 9.22
CA LEU A 2 31.00 6.69 9.37
C LEU A 2 30.20 5.39 9.53
N GLY A 3 29.71 5.16 10.74
CA GLY A 3 28.79 4.06 11.03
C GLY A 3 27.52 4.29 10.24
N GLY A 4 27.30 3.45 9.23
CA GLY A 4 26.05 3.42 8.47
C GLY A 4 24.91 3.18 9.45
N ASN A 5 23.99 4.15 9.51
CA ASN A 5 22.78 4.08 10.31
C ASN A 5 21.93 2.96 9.72
N LYS A 6 22.07 1.73 10.24
CA LYS A 6 21.17 0.61 9.94
C LYS A 6 19.78 1.06 10.36
N MET A 7 18.94 1.45 9.41
CA MET A 7 17.52 1.61 9.69
C MET A 7 17.02 0.27 10.20
N SER A 8 16.46 0.26 11.41
CA SER A 8 15.73 -0.89 11.90
C SER A 8 14.61 -1.20 10.91
N ILE A 9 14.44 -2.49 10.59
CA ILE A 9 13.37 -3.01 9.70
C ILE A 9 11.98 -2.65 10.25
N ASP A 10 11.90 -2.26 11.53
CA ASP A 10 10.68 -1.85 12.23
C ASP A 10 10.54 -0.32 12.42
N GLY A 11 11.43 0.48 11.84
CA GLY A 11 11.43 1.92 11.98
C GLY A 11 10.26 2.59 11.23
N ALA A 12 9.56 3.51 11.89
CA ALA A 12 8.62 4.38 11.20
C ALA A 12 9.38 5.32 10.25
N ILE A 13 8.87 5.50 9.04
CA ILE A 13 9.41 6.48 8.08
C ILE A 13 8.34 7.49 7.72
N SER A 14 8.77 8.68 7.26
CA SER A 14 7.86 9.65 6.68
C SER A 14 7.23 9.09 5.39
N MET A 15 5.91 9.20 5.30
CA MET A 15 5.13 8.80 4.13
C MET A 15 5.05 9.91 3.08
N GLU A 16 5.47 11.15 3.34
CA GLU A 16 5.33 12.22 2.33
C GLU A 16 6.06 11.90 1.01
N PRO A 17 7.33 11.42 1.01
CA PRO A 17 7.98 10.97 -0.24
C PRO A 17 7.27 9.77 -0.87
N VAL A 18 6.70 8.89 -0.05
CA VAL A 18 6.01 7.68 -0.50
C VAL A 18 4.68 8.05 -1.19
N LYS A 19 3.92 8.97 -0.61
CA LYS A 19 2.67 9.50 -1.18
C LYS A 19 2.89 10.13 -2.54
N GLU A 20 3.98 10.89 -2.70
CA GLU A 20 4.29 11.51 -3.99
C GLU A 20 4.56 10.46 -5.06
N LYS A 21 5.39 9.45 -4.76
CA LYS A 21 5.64 8.34 -5.68
C LYS A 21 4.40 7.51 -5.98
N LEU A 22 3.51 7.34 -5.00
CA LEU A 22 2.23 6.64 -5.19
C LEU A 22 1.29 7.38 -6.13
N ARG A 23 1.23 8.72 -6.05
CA ARG A 23 0.46 9.54 -7.00
C ARG A 23 1.02 9.47 -8.41
N ASN A 24 2.34 9.32 -8.53
CA ASN A 24 3.04 9.20 -9.81
C ASN A 24 3.52 7.76 -10.09
N LEU A 25 2.77 6.75 -9.64
CA LEU A 25 3.23 5.36 -9.64
C LEU A 25 3.66 4.83 -11.02
N ARG A 26 3.09 5.39 -12.11
CA ARG A 26 3.45 5.06 -13.48
C ARG A 26 4.94 5.30 -13.81
N GLU A 27 5.58 6.24 -13.13
CA GLU A 27 7.01 6.53 -13.30
C GLU A 27 7.91 5.49 -12.62
N HIS A 28 7.40 4.84 -11.57
CA HIS A 28 8.14 3.87 -10.77
C HIS A 28 7.82 2.41 -11.12
N MET A 29 6.63 2.18 -11.68
CA MET A 29 6.16 0.89 -12.17
C MET A 29 5.55 1.06 -13.56
N PRO A 30 6.37 1.19 -14.62
CA PRO A 30 5.85 1.27 -15.98
C PRO A 30 5.11 -0.02 -16.38
N ASP A 31 4.25 0.09 -17.40
CA ASP A 31 3.55 -1.03 -18.05
C ASP A 31 2.58 -1.84 -17.16
N GLN A 32 2.10 -1.25 -16.07
CA GLN A 32 1.05 -1.82 -15.24
C GLN A 32 -0.34 -1.48 -15.77
N GLN A 33 -1.34 -2.23 -15.32
CA GLN A 33 -2.74 -1.92 -15.61
C GLN A 33 -3.19 -0.64 -14.89
N ASP A 34 -4.07 0.14 -15.53
CA ASP A 34 -4.55 1.42 -15.00
C ASP A 34 -5.14 1.32 -13.58
N VAL A 35 -5.77 0.20 -13.26
CA VAL A 35 -6.33 -0.09 -11.93
C VAL A 35 -5.26 -0.07 -10.82
N ILE A 36 -4.02 -0.43 -11.13
CA ILE A 36 -2.90 -0.40 -10.18
C ILE A 36 -2.49 1.05 -9.92
N TYR A 37 -2.44 1.88 -10.95
CA TYR A 37 -2.12 3.31 -10.80
C TYR A 37 -3.18 4.07 -10.02
N ASP A 38 -4.46 3.78 -10.28
CA ASP A 38 -5.55 4.36 -9.49
C ASP A 38 -5.48 3.96 -8.03
N PHE A 39 -5.11 2.71 -7.78
CA PHE A 39 -4.98 2.21 -6.43
C PHE A 39 -3.81 2.89 -5.72
N GLY A 40 -2.68 3.09 -6.39
CA GLY A 40 -1.56 3.88 -5.89
C GLY A 40 -1.99 5.30 -5.48
N ALA A 41 -2.65 6.02 -6.39
CA ALA A 41 -3.16 7.36 -6.12
C ALA A 41 -4.17 7.39 -4.96
N HIS A 42 -5.09 6.43 -4.92
CA HIS A 42 -6.07 6.32 -3.82
C HIS A 42 -5.39 6.03 -2.48
N LEU A 43 -4.40 5.13 -2.46
CA LEU A 43 -3.67 4.77 -1.26
C LEU A 43 -2.89 5.96 -0.70
N ALA A 44 -2.27 6.78 -1.56
CA ALA A 44 -1.52 7.97 -1.14
C ALA A 44 -2.34 8.89 -0.21
N ASP A 45 -3.63 9.07 -0.51
CA ASP A 45 -4.52 9.93 0.28
C ASP A 45 -4.98 9.29 1.61
N ARG A 46 -4.68 8.00 1.82
CA ARG A 46 -5.04 7.23 3.03
C ARG A 46 -3.87 6.97 3.96
N LEU A 47 -2.64 7.21 3.52
CA LEU A 47 -1.47 7.00 4.38
C LEU A 47 -1.39 8.09 5.45
N ASN A 48 -1.20 7.66 6.69
CA ASN A 48 -0.79 8.57 7.77
C ASN A 48 0.59 9.17 7.47
N PRO A 49 0.96 10.31 8.08
CA PRO A 49 2.23 10.98 7.81
C PRO A 49 3.48 10.14 8.10
N GLU A 50 3.40 9.24 9.08
CA GLU A 50 4.48 8.32 9.45
C GLU A 50 3.91 6.91 9.65
N LEU A 51 4.59 5.91 9.09
CA LEU A 51 4.17 4.51 9.20
C LEU A 51 5.38 3.60 9.37
N VAL A 52 5.17 2.51 10.10
CA VAL A 52 6.01 1.29 10.06
C VAL A 52 5.50 0.36 8.94
N PRO A 53 6.28 -0.66 8.50
CA PRO A 53 5.87 -1.53 7.39
C PRO A 53 4.53 -2.24 7.58
N GLN A 54 4.23 -2.69 8.80
CA GLN A 54 2.95 -3.32 9.14
C GLN A 54 1.79 -2.32 9.01
N GLY A 55 2.03 -1.05 9.35
CA GLY A 55 1.06 0.03 9.19
C GLY A 55 0.74 0.33 7.73
N PHE A 56 1.73 0.23 6.84
CA PHE A 56 1.52 0.36 5.39
C PHE A 56 0.61 -0.76 4.85
N ASN A 57 0.89 -2.02 5.21
CA ASN A 57 0.02 -3.14 4.84
C ASN A 57 -1.42 -2.94 5.34
N MET A 58 -1.59 -2.55 6.61
CA MET A 58 -2.91 -2.33 7.18
C MET A 58 -3.65 -1.19 6.49
N ALA A 59 -2.96 -0.10 6.14
CA ALA A 59 -3.55 1.00 5.38
C ALA A 59 -4.02 0.55 3.98
N ALA A 60 -3.23 -0.28 3.30
CA ALA A 60 -3.60 -0.85 2.01
C ALA A 60 -4.83 -1.78 2.12
N GLU A 61 -4.87 -2.66 3.12
CA GLU A 61 -6.02 -3.57 3.37
C GLU A 61 -7.29 -2.77 3.69
N LEU A 62 -7.21 -1.74 4.53
CA LEU A 62 -8.34 -0.86 4.85
C LEU A 62 -8.81 -0.07 3.63
N ALA A 63 -7.89 0.42 2.80
CA ALA A 63 -8.24 1.09 1.55
C ALA A 63 -9.00 0.15 0.60
N LEU A 64 -8.52 -1.08 0.42
CA LEU A 64 -9.18 -2.10 -0.40
C LEU A 64 -10.55 -2.49 0.15
N TYR A 65 -10.67 -2.69 1.47
CA TYR A 65 -11.95 -2.97 2.11
C TYR A 65 -12.96 -1.83 1.86
N ASN A 66 -12.55 -0.59 2.07
CA ASN A 66 -13.40 0.58 1.87
C ASN A 66 -13.83 0.72 0.40
N LEU A 67 -12.91 0.50 -0.55
CA LEU A 67 -13.21 0.49 -1.98
C LEU A 67 -14.23 -0.61 -2.33
N GLN A 68 -14.05 -1.82 -1.80
CA GLN A 68 -14.97 -2.94 -2.01
C GLN A 68 -16.36 -2.67 -1.44
N LYS A 69 -16.46 -1.95 -0.31
CA LYS A 69 -17.74 -1.51 0.28
C LYS A 69 -18.32 -0.28 -0.39
N GLY A 70 -17.51 0.49 -1.12
CA GLY A 70 -17.88 1.77 -1.72
C GLY A 70 -18.10 2.90 -0.71
N VAL A 71 -17.72 2.69 0.56
CA VAL A 71 -17.93 3.62 1.67
C VAL A 71 -16.63 3.76 2.45
N ASP A 72 -16.31 4.99 2.79
CA ASP A 72 -15.17 5.30 3.64
C ASP A 72 -15.49 4.94 5.09
N GLY A 73 -14.78 3.95 5.65
CA GLY A 73 -15.05 3.44 6.98
C GLY A 73 -14.81 4.44 8.13
N PHE A 74 -14.10 5.54 7.89
CA PHE A 74 -13.85 6.57 8.90
C PHE A 74 -14.93 7.67 8.89
N SER A 75 -15.26 8.18 7.70
CA SER A 75 -16.22 9.28 7.53
C SER A 75 -17.66 8.83 7.30
N GLY A 76 -17.87 7.55 6.96
CA GLY A 76 -19.16 7.00 6.55
C GLY A 76 -19.64 7.51 5.18
N GLN A 77 -18.82 8.28 4.46
CA GLN A 77 -19.21 8.89 3.19
C GLN A 77 -18.95 7.94 2.00
N PRO A 78 -19.76 8.01 0.93
CA PRO A 78 -19.49 7.26 -0.29
C PRO A 78 -18.14 7.64 -0.91
N ILE A 79 -17.38 6.64 -1.35
CA ILE A 79 -16.10 6.88 -2.04
C ILE A 79 -16.36 7.19 -3.51
N ARG A 80 -15.86 8.34 -3.97
CA ARG A 80 -15.89 8.72 -5.39
C ARG A 80 -14.59 8.28 -6.07
N SER A 81 -14.55 7.01 -6.47
CA SER A 81 -13.44 6.44 -7.24
C SER A 81 -13.97 5.48 -8.29
N ARG A 82 -13.31 5.42 -9.45
CA ARG A 82 -13.63 4.41 -10.48
C ARG A 82 -13.33 2.98 -10.00
N LEU A 83 -12.55 2.83 -8.93
CA LEU A 83 -12.25 1.57 -8.27
C LEU A 83 -13.44 0.98 -7.48
N VAL A 84 -14.49 1.77 -7.21
CA VAL A 84 -15.68 1.27 -6.50
C VAL A 84 -16.55 0.46 -7.45
N GLY A 85 -17.04 -0.68 -6.98
CA GLY A 85 -17.96 -1.54 -7.73
C GLY A 85 -17.29 -2.54 -8.68
N TYR A 86 -15.97 -2.61 -8.72
CA TYR A 86 -15.28 -3.71 -9.40
C TYR A 86 -15.63 -5.07 -8.77
N PRO A 87 -15.56 -6.18 -9.53
CA PRO A 87 -15.70 -7.52 -8.99
C PRO A 87 -14.69 -7.81 -7.87
N SER A 88 -15.09 -8.61 -6.87
CA SER A 88 -14.24 -8.96 -5.72
C SER A 88 -12.84 -9.46 -6.08
N MET A 89 -12.73 -10.17 -7.22
CA MET A 89 -11.46 -10.66 -7.75
C MET A 89 -10.44 -9.54 -8.00
N ILE A 90 -10.88 -8.35 -8.44
CA ILE A 90 -10.00 -7.22 -8.73
C ILE A 90 -9.35 -6.69 -7.46
N TYR A 91 -10.08 -6.55 -6.35
CA TYR A 91 -9.47 -6.14 -5.07
C TYR A 91 -8.48 -7.19 -4.56
N GLY A 92 -8.75 -8.48 -4.80
CA GLY A 92 -7.80 -9.56 -4.53
C GLY A 92 -6.50 -9.40 -5.33
N LEU A 93 -6.61 -9.06 -6.63
CA LEU A 93 -5.44 -8.79 -7.47
C LEU A 93 -4.67 -7.55 -7.00
N LEU A 94 -5.36 -6.46 -6.66
CA LEU A 94 -4.73 -5.25 -6.11
C LEU A 94 -4.01 -5.54 -4.79
N ARG A 95 -4.60 -6.35 -3.91
CA ARG A 95 -3.98 -6.81 -2.67
C ARG A 95 -2.65 -7.53 -2.92
N MET A 96 -2.59 -8.37 -3.95
CA MET A 96 -1.36 -9.07 -4.34
C MET A 96 -0.26 -8.13 -4.86
N GLN A 97 -0.62 -6.93 -5.30
CA GLN A 97 0.34 -5.92 -5.80
C GLN A 97 0.97 -5.08 -4.68
N VAL A 98 0.43 -5.12 -3.46
CA VAL A 98 0.90 -4.27 -2.35
C VAL A 98 2.41 -4.41 -2.09
N PRO A 99 3.03 -5.61 -2.06
CA PRO A 99 4.47 -5.73 -1.88
C PRO A 99 5.28 -5.09 -3.03
N GLN A 100 4.86 -5.28 -4.28
CA GLN A 100 5.54 -4.71 -5.45
C GLN A 100 5.43 -3.18 -5.48
N ILE A 101 4.26 -2.64 -5.11
CA ILE A 101 4.07 -1.21 -4.94
C ILE A 101 5.04 -0.68 -3.89
N ALA A 102 5.12 -1.32 -2.72
CA ALA A 102 6.04 -0.91 -1.66
C ALA A 102 7.51 -0.97 -2.10
N GLU A 103 7.93 -2.00 -2.83
CA GLU A 103 9.28 -2.10 -3.42
C GLU A 103 9.59 -0.92 -4.36
N ALA A 104 8.59 -0.42 -5.10
CA ALA A 104 8.77 0.71 -6.00
C ALA A 104 8.83 2.08 -5.30
N VAL A 105 8.07 2.26 -4.20
CA VAL A 105 7.89 3.58 -3.58
C VAL A 105 8.63 3.79 -2.26
N CYS A 106 8.90 2.73 -1.51
CA CYS A 106 9.53 2.80 -0.20
C CYS A 106 11.06 2.53 -0.25
N PRO A 107 11.80 2.89 0.80
CA PRO A 107 13.17 2.38 0.99
C PRO A 107 13.19 0.85 1.08
N GLU A 108 14.29 0.24 0.64
CA GLU A 108 14.45 -1.22 0.51
C GLU A 108 14.13 -1.98 1.81
N ASP A 109 14.70 -1.57 2.94
CA ASP A 109 14.46 -2.22 4.24
C ASP A 109 12.98 -2.15 4.66
N PHE A 110 12.32 -1.03 4.37
CA PHE A 110 10.91 -0.85 4.66
C PHE A 110 10.04 -1.74 3.76
N ALA A 111 10.32 -1.75 2.45
CA ALA A 111 9.62 -2.58 1.48
C ALA A 111 9.77 -4.08 1.82
N LYS A 112 10.97 -4.49 2.26
CA LYS A 112 11.20 -5.83 2.78
C LYS A 112 10.30 -6.14 3.98
N GLY A 113 10.20 -5.23 4.95
CA GLY A 113 9.28 -5.39 6.08
C GLY A 113 7.81 -5.52 5.66
N VAL A 114 7.39 -4.78 4.63
CA VAL A 114 6.03 -4.88 4.07
C VAL A 114 5.81 -6.28 3.49
N LYS A 115 6.75 -6.78 2.69
CA LYS A 115 6.68 -8.10 2.08
C LYS A 115 6.67 -9.23 3.11
N ASP A 116 7.58 -9.20 4.08
CA ASP A 116 7.69 -10.21 5.12
C ASP A 116 6.37 -10.32 5.93
N PHE A 117 5.78 -9.18 6.29
CA PHE A 117 4.49 -9.17 7.00
C PHE A 117 3.34 -9.69 6.12
N TYR A 118 3.29 -9.30 4.84
CA TYR A 118 2.29 -9.80 3.89
C TYR A 118 2.36 -11.34 3.75
N GLU A 119 3.56 -11.89 3.63
CA GLU A 119 3.79 -13.33 3.54
C GLU A 119 3.38 -14.05 4.83
N GLN A 120 3.74 -13.50 5.99
CA GLN A 120 3.37 -14.05 7.30
C GLN A 120 1.84 -14.13 7.48
N VAL A 121 1.12 -13.07 7.13
CA VAL A 121 -0.35 -13.02 7.23
C VAL A 121 -0.99 -14.04 6.29
N ASN A 122 -0.50 -14.16 5.06
CA ASN A 122 -1.04 -15.13 4.09
C ASN A 122 -0.68 -16.58 4.42
N ALA A 123 0.45 -16.83 5.09
CA ALA A 123 0.77 -18.17 5.58
C ALA A 123 -0.29 -18.65 6.60
N LYS A 124 -0.65 -17.80 7.57
CA LYS A 124 -1.66 -18.10 8.60
C LYS A 124 -3.08 -18.33 8.04
N MET A 125 -3.41 -17.77 6.88
CA MET A 125 -4.72 -17.98 6.25
C MET A 125 -4.83 -19.31 5.49
N ARG A 126 -3.70 -19.99 5.26
CA ARG A 126 -3.66 -21.30 4.57
C ARG A 126 -3.66 -22.49 5.52
N GLU A 127 -3.58 -22.22 6.82
CA GLU A 127 -3.71 -23.18 7.92
C GLU A 127 -5.18 -23.30 8.34
#